data_AF-A0A7H4PQ69-F1
#
_entry.id   AF-A0A7H4PQ69-F1
#
_cell.length_a   1.000
_cell.length_b   1.000
_cell.length_c   1.000
_cell.angle_alpha   90.00
_cell.angle_beta   90.00
_cell.angle_gamma   90.00
#
_symmetry.space_group_name_H-M   'P 1'
#
loop_
_entity.id
_entity.type
_entity.pdbx_description
1 polymer ?
#
loop_
_entity_poly.entity_id
_entity_poly.type
_entity_poly.pdbx_seq_one_letter_code
_entity_poly.pdbx_strand_id
1 'polypeptide(L)'
;MEDGEQVTVRDIRLQMEQDSSHRATVDFSGRVNRDQRDLALSFSAQVQGGDYPHSLKADISQLNWQLRGAELPPEGISGQASMQASWVEDAKKLSFDGLNLNG
;
A
#
# COMPACT_ATOMS: atom_id res chain seq x y z
N MET A 1 16.02 -8.01 27.42
CA MET A 1 14.89 -7.25 26.87
C MET A 1 15.17 -7.16 25.39
N GLU A 2 14.31 -7.74 24.55
CA GLU A 2 14.44 -7.54 23.11
C GLU A 2 14.16 -6.06 22.86
N ASP A 3 15.17 -5.29 22.45
CA ASP A 3 14.99 -3.96 21.87
C ASP A 3 14.20 -4.18 20.57
N GLY A 4 12.87 -4.23 20.69
CA GLY A 4 11.99 -4.33 19.53
C GLY A 4 12.21 -3.08 18.69
N GLU A 5 12.90 -3.24 17.55
CA GLU A 5 13.19 -2.16 16.60
C GLU A 5 11.96 -1.28 16.41
N GLN A 6 12.10 0.00 16.79
CA GLN A 6 11.01 0.95 16.74
C GLN A 6 10.71 1.30 15.29
N VAL A 7 9.48 1.03 14.87
CA VAL A 7 8.95 1.48 13.57
C VAL A 7 8.16 2.76 13.79
N THR A 8 8.52 3.81 13.07
CA THR A 8 7.77 5.07 13.04
C THR A 8 7.06 5.22 11.71
N VAL A 9 5.76 5.51 11.75
CA VAL A 9 5.00 5.91 10.57
C VAL A 9 4.69 7.40 10.66
N ARG A 10 4.97 8.15 9.60
CA ARG A 10 4.81 9.61 9.55
C ARG A 10 4.36 10.07 8.16
N ASP A 11 4.01 11.35 8.06
CA ASP A 11 3.55 12.00 6.83
C ASP A 11 2.38 11.26 6.13
N ILE A 12 1.52 10.62 6.92
CA ILE A 12 0.40 9.85 6.42
C ILE A 12 -0.64 10.80 5.83
N ARG A 13 -1.00 10.56 4.57
CA ARG A 13 -2.14 11.18 3.89
C ARG A 13 -3.03 10.08 3.35
N LEU A 14 -4.32 10.19 3.63
CA LEU A 14 -5.34 9.30 3.13
C LEU A 14 -6.51 10.17 2.65
N GLN A 15 -6.83 10.07 1.36
CA GLN A 15 -8.06 10.59 0.78
C GLN A 15 -8.89 9.41 0.30
N MET A 16 -10.17 9.42 0.63
CA MET A 16 -11.12 8.41 0.21
C MET A 16 -12.42 9.07 -0.20
N GLU A 17 -12.88 8.75 -1.40
CA GLU A 17 -14.16 9.19 -1.93
C GLU A 17 -14.96 7.96 -2.32
N GLN A 18 -16.12 7.77 -1.68
CA GLN A 18 -17.00 6.63 -1.93
C GLN A 18 -18.33 7.11 -2.52
N ASP A 19 -18.82 6.39 -3.54
CA ASP A 19 -20.13 6.64 -4.14
C ASP A 19 -21.24 5.76 -3.53
N SER A 20 -22.48 6.01 -3.98
CA SER A 20 -23.67 5.27 -3.55
C SER A 20 -23.67 3.79 -3.96
N SER A 21 -22.77 3.37 -4.85
CA SER A 21 -22.59 1.99 -5.30
C SER A 21 -21.49 1.25 -4.53
N HIS A 22 -21.00 1.81 -3.42
CA HIS A 22 -19.89 1.27 -2.61
C HIS A 22 -18.59 1.12 -3.40
N ARG A 23 -18.40 1.95 -4.43
CA ARG A 23 -17.10 2.10 -5.08
C ARG A 23 -16.38 3.26 -4.43
N ALA A 24 -15.13 3.03 -4.04
CA ALA A 24 -14.30 4.04 -3.42
C ALA A 24 -13.01 4.25 -4.20
N THR A 25 -12.64 5.50 -4.43
CA THR A 25 -11.27 5.85 -4.84
C THR A 25 -10.48 6.15 -3.59
N VAL A 26 -9.29 5.55 -3.47
CA VAL A 26 -8.39 5.70 -2.34
C VAL A 26 -7.05 6.21 -2.85
N ASP A 27 -6.61 7.35 -2.33
CA ASP A 27 -5.27 7.88 -2.52
C ASP A 27 -4.55 7.91 -1.18
N PHE A 28 -3.42 7.22 -1.11
CA PHE A 28 -2.61 7.11 0.08
C PHE A 28 -1.17 7.54 -0.19
N SER A 29 -0.57 8.23 0.77
CA SER A 29 0.89 8.33 0.87
C SER A 29 1.34 8.33 2.32
N GLY A 30 2.56 7.88 2.55
CA GLY A 30 3.14 7.85 3.88
C GLY A 30 4.62 7.51 3.85
N ARG A 31 5.26 7.70 5.01
CA ARG A 31 6.64 7.28 5.25
C ARG A 31 6.73 6.35 6.43
N VAL A 32 7.47 5.27 6.26
CA VAL A 32 7.83 4.32 7.31
C VAL A 32 9.32 4.42 7.53
N ASN A 33 9.72 4.66 8.78
CA ASN A 33 11.11 4.72 9.18
C ASN A 33 11.38 3.63 10.23
N ARG A 34 12.45 2.86 10.00
CA ARG A 34 12.94 1.82 10.90
C ARG A 34 14.47 1.90 10.91
N ASP A 35 15.05 2.12 12.08
CA ASP A 35 16.49 2.33 12.25
C ASP A 35 17.05 3.43 11.34
N GLN A 36 17.96 3.07 10.43
CA GLN A 36 18.55 3.96 9.43
C GLN A 36 17.90 3.84 8.05
N ARG A 37 16.71 3.23 7.95
CA ARG A 37 15.98 3.03 6.68
C ARG A 37 14.68 3.83 6.65
N ASP A 38 14.46 4.52 5.55
CA ASP A 38 13.28 5.34 5.26
C ASP A 38 12.61 4.82 3.99
N LEU A 39 11.35 4.43 4.11
CA LEU A 39 10.49 3.99 3.02
C LEU A 39 9.40 5.03 2.80
N ALA A 40 9.46 5.75 1.68
CA ALA A 40 8.33 6.52 1.18
C ALA A 40 7.47 5.61 0.28
N LEU A 41 6.16 5.57 0.54
CA LEU A 41 5.20 4.85 -0.29
C LEU A 41 4.01 5.73 -0.65
N SER A 42 3.48 5.55 -1.86
CA SER A 42 2.20 6.13 -2.26
C SER A 42 1.46 5.17 -3.18
N PHE A 43 0.13 5.17 -3.09
CA PHE A 43 -0.70 4.43 -4.03
C PHE A 43 -2.04 5.09 -4.29
N SER A 44 -2.60 4.77 -5.46
CA SER A 44 -3.98 5.07 -5.84
C SER A 44 -4.69 3.76 -6.16
N ALA A 45 -5.90 3.58 -5.62
CA ALA A 45 -6.68 2.37 -5.79
C ALA A 45 -8.17 2.66 -6.00
N GLN A 46 -8.82 1.86 -6.83
CA GLN A 46 -10.28 1.78 -6.89
C GLN A 46 -10.72 0.54 -6.13
N VAL A 47 -11.52 0.74 -5.09
CA VAL A 47 -12.08 -0.32 -4.25
C VAL A 47 -13.52 -0.57 -4.66
N GLN A 48 -13.84 -1.83 -4.95
CA GLN A 48 -15.19 -2.29 -5.25
C GLN A 48 -15.72 -3.02 -4.01
N GLY A 49 -16.61 -2.36 -3.27
CA GLY A 49 -17.24 -2.87 -2.05
C GLY A 49 -18.67 -3.37 -2.23
N GLY A 50 -19.09 -3.69 -3.45
CA GLY A 50 -20.48 -4.09 -3.74
C GLY A 50 -20.96 -5.36 -3.02
N ASP A 51 -20.03 -6.19 -2.52
CA ASP A 51 -20.28 -7.40 -1.75
C ASP A 51 -19.78 -7.28 -0.29
N TYR A 52 -19.55 -6.06 0.18
CA TYR A 52 -19.22 -5.80 1.58
C TYR A 52 -20.40 -6.19 2.49
N PRO A 53 -20.19 -6.86 3.63
CA PRO A 53 -18.89 -7.13 4.28
C PRO A 53 -18.20 -8.45 3.89
N HIS A 54 -18.75 -9.26 2.98
CA HIS A 54 -18.21 -10.59 2.65
C HIS A 54 -16.93 -10.53 1.81
N SER A 55 -16.86 -9.61 0.86
CA SER A 55 -15.65 -9.44 0.04
C SER A 55 -15.37 -7.99 -0.36
N LEU A 56 -14.08 -7.71 -0.58
CA LEU A 56 -13.58 -6.44 -1.11
C LEU A 56 -12.60 -6.75 -2.25
N LYS A 57 -12.66 -5.95 -3.30
CA LYS A 57 -11.65 -5.96 -4.38
C LYS A 57 -11.06 -4.58 -4.51
N ALA A 58 -9.76 -4.50 -4.75
CA ALA A 58 -9.06 -3.25 -4.98
C ALA A 58 -8.17 -3.37 -6.22
N ASP A 59 -8.37 -2.46 -7.17
CA ASP A 59 -7.52 -2.28 -8.32
C ASP A 59 -6.51 -1.16 -8.00
N ILE A 60 -5.28 -1.54 -7.67
CA ILE A 60 -4.18 -0.62 -7.38
C ILE A 60 -3.52 -0.27 -8.70
N SER A 61 -3.91 0.86 -9.28
CA SER A 61 -3.45 1.30 -10.60
C SER A 61 -2.02 1.82 -10.58
N GLN A 62 -1.59 2.40 -9.45
CA GLN A 62 -0.25 2.91 -9.26
C GLN A 62 0.15 2.76 -7.79
N LEU A 63 1.27 2.08 -7.57
CA LEU A 63 2.01 2.01 -6.31
C LEU A 63 3.41 2.52 -6.62
N ASN A 64 3.89 3.53 -5.89
CA ASN A 64 5.27 3.99 -5.98
C ASN A 64 5.96 3.76 -4.63
N TRP A 65 7.21 3.34 -4.66
CA TRP A 65 8.05 3.28 -3.46
C TRP A 65 9.42 3.87 -3.69
N GLN A 66 10.00 4.40 -2.62
CA GLN A 66 11.40 4.72 -2.54
C GLN A 66 11.94 4.33 -1.17
N LEU A 67 12.91 3.44 -1.16
CA LEU A 67 13.65 3.00 0.02
C LEU A 67 15.03 3.64 0.02
N ARG A 68 15.38 4.32 1.10
CA ARG A 68 16.71 4.90 1.35
C ARG A 68 17.22 4.47 2.71
N GLY A 69 18.54 4.49 2.90
CA GLY A 69 19.12 4.18 4.20
C GLY A 69 20.54 3.64 4.12
N ALA A 70 21.06 3.23 5.27
CA ALA A 70 22.36 2.57 5.36
C ALA A 70 22.40 1.32 4.48
N GLU A 71 23.57 1.05 3.88
CA GLU A 71 23.84 -0.10 3.01
C GLU A 71 23.04 -0.13 1.69
N LEU A 72 22.35 0.96 1.35
CA LEU A 72 21.68 1.13 0.05
C LEU A 72 22.48 2.10 -0.85
N PRO A 73 22.29 2.05 -2.19
CA PRO A 73 22.89 3.03 -3.09
C PRO A 73 22.53 4.48 -2.68
N PRO A 74 23.38 5.47 -2.99
CA PRO A 74 23.10 6.88 -2.66
C PRO A 74 21.73 7.36 -3.19
N GLU A 75 21.33 6.89 -4.35
CA GLU A 75 20.02 7.14 -4.99
C GLU A 75 18.85 6.36 -4.35
N GLY A 76 19.14 5.34 -3.55
CA GLY A 76 18.18 4.42 -2.96
C GLY A 76 17.66 3.37 -3.94
N ILE A 77 16.60 2.66 -3.55
CA ILE A 77 15.86 1.72 -4.39
C ILE A 77 14.46 2.28 -4.58
N SER A 78 14.05 2.50 -5.83
CA SER A 78 12.71 2.95 -6.16
C SER A 78 12.08 2.07 -7.22
N GLY A 79 10.75 2.10 -7.29
CA GLY A 79 10.03 1.49 -8.39
C GLY A 79 8.56 1.85 -8.37
N GLN A 80 7.87 1.34 -9.39
CA GLN A 80 6.43 1.48 -9.56
C GLN A 80 5.81 0.12 -9.81
N ALA A 81 4.60 -0.08 -9.32
CA ALA A 81 3.83 -1.29 -9.56
C ALA A 81 2.36 -0.99 -9.78
N SER A 82 1.67 -1.96 -10.37
CA SER A 82 0.22 -2.06 -10.33
C SER A 82 -0.15 -3.50 -9.99
N MET A 83 -1.28 -3.68 -9.30
CA MET A 83 -1.76 -5.00 -8.92
C MET A 83 -3.25 -4.95 -8.58
N GLN A 84 -3.88 -6.12 -8.52
CA GLN A 84 -5.19 -6.28 -7.93
C GLN A 84 -5.04 -6.98 -6.58
N ALA A 85 -5.82 -6.55 -5.60
CA ALA A 85 -5.94 -7.19 -4.31
C ALA A 85 -7.39 -7.58 -4.04
N SER A 86 -7.60 -8.70 -3.36
CA SER A 86 -8.94 -9.11 -2.92
C SER A 86 -8.91 -9.66 -1.50
N TRP A 87 -9.90 -9.27 -0.71
CA TRP A 87 -10.16 -9.78 0.63
C TRP A 87 -11.45 -10.56 0.64
N VAL A 88 -11.41 -11.77 1.20
CA VAL A 88 -12.59 -12.61 1.46
C VAL A 88 -12.69 -12.83 2.97
N GLU A 89 -13.73 -12.26 3.58
CA GLU A 89 -13.89 -12.18 5.03
C GLU A 89 -14.12 -13.56 5.67
N ASP A 90 -14.99 -14.38 5.07
CA ASP A 90 -15.31 -15.72 5.58
C ASP A 90 -14.09 -16.66 5.57
N ALA A 91 -13.17 -16.45 4.63
CA ALA A 91 -11.93 -17.21 4.50
C ALA A 91 -10.72 -16.54 5.18
N LYS A 92 -10.89 -15.30 5.68
CA LYS A 92 -9.79 -14.43 6.17
C LYS A 92 -8.59 -14.41 5.23
N LYS A 93 -8.88 -14.35 3.93
CA LYS A 93 -7.88 -14.51 2.87
C LYS A 93 -7.66 -13.21 2.13
N LEU A 94 -6.39 -12.78 2.09
CA LEU A 94 -5.90 -11.75 1.20
C LEU A 94 -5.23 -12.42 -0.02
N SER A 95 -5.64 -12.03 -1.22
CA SER A 95 -5.04 -12.51 -2.48
C SER A 95 -4.55 -11.34 -3.31
N PHE A 96 -3.48 -11.55 -4.05
CA PHE A 96 -2.89 -10.58 -4.97
C PHE A 96 -2.74 -11.21 -6.34
N ASP A 97 -3.12 -10.48 -7.37
CA ASP A 97 -3.11 -10.92 -8.76
C ASP A 97 -2.62 -9.79 -9.68
N GLY A 98 -2.19 -10.14 -10.88
CA GLY A 98 -1.86 -9.18 -11.93
C GLY A 98 -0.73 -8.21 -11.60
N LEU A 99 0.23 -8.61 -10.76
CA LEU A 99 1.38 -7.78 -10.40
C LEU A 99 2.19 -7.40 -11.65
N ASN A 100 2.30 -6.10 -11.88
CA ASN A 100 3.24 -5.50 -12.83
C ASN A 100 4.25 -4.66 -12.03
N LEU A 101 5.54 -4.82 -12.32
CA LEU A 101 6.64 -4.19 -11.61
C LEU A 101 7.57 -3.49 -12.61
N ASN A 102 7.88 -2.23 -12.35
CA ASN A 102 8.86 -1.44 -13.12
C ASN A 102 9.84 -0.77 -12.14
N GLY A 103 11.12 -0.74 -12.47
CA GLY A 103 12.19 -0.19 -11.63
C GLY A 103 13.44 0.12 -12.43
#